data_AF-A0A4R4MU70-F1
#
_entry.id   AF-A0A4R4MU70-F1
#
_cell.length_a   1.000
_cell.length_b   1.000
_cell.length_c   1.000
_cell.angle_alpha   90.00
_cell.angle_beta   90.00
_cell.angle_gamma   90.00
#
_symmetry.space_group_name_H-M   'P 1'
#
loop_
_entity.id
_entity.type
_entity.pdbx_description
1 polymer ?
#
loop_
_entity_poly.entity_id
_entity_poly.type
_entity_poly.pdbx_seq_one_letter_code
_entity_poly.pdbx_strand_id
1 'polypeptide(L)'
;PDREMLAERVRERLGLPPGKRAVLYAPTWRDDSYYGPGKYRLDLRLDLERAADELGEDHVLLIRRHPNVVDTVPEVADGFVRDVSAYPDIAELFLVSDVLVTDYSSLMFDYANTGRPMLFFTYDLEHYRDELRGFYFDFTREAPGPLLGSSDEVIDALRSIGEVERGYAAPYERFARRFCELDDGKAASRVVDRILRSG
;
A
#
# COMPACT_ATOMS: atom_id res chain seq x y z
N PRO A 1 -1.78 -21.89 9.51
CA PRO A 1 -2.33 -22.05 8.15
C PRO A 1 -1.19 -22.02 7.14
N ASP A 2 -1.27 -22.82 6.08
CA ASP A 2 -0.36 -22.64 4.95
C ASP A 2 -0.58 -21.23 4.36
N ARG A 3 0.51 -20.52 4.08
CA ARG A 3 0.49 -19.15 3.56
C ARG A 3 -0.28 -19.10 2.25
N GLU A 4 -0.12 -20.11 1.40
CA GLU A 4 -0.79 -20.20 0.10
C GLU A 4 -2.29 -20.38 0.26
N MET A 5 -2.72 -21.32 1.11
CA MET A 5 -4.14 -21.51 1.43
C MET A 5 -4.78 -20.26 2.03
N LEU A 6 -4.05 -19.51 2.87
CA LEU A 6 -4.55 -18.24 3.39
C LEU A 6 -4.72 -17.22 2.27
N ALA A 7 -3.72 -17.07 1.40
CA ALA A 7 -3.79 -16.17 0.26
C ALA A 7 -4.98 -16.51 -0.65
N GLU A 8 -5.19 -17.78 -1.00
CA GLU A 8 -6.32 -18.23 -1.81
C GLU A 8 -7.67 -17.85 -1.19
N ARG A 9 -7.86 -18.14 0.10
CA ARG A 9 -9.10 -17.76 0.82
C ARG A 9 -9.33 -16.26 0.85
N VAL A 10 -8.27 -15.47 1.03
CA VAL A 10 -8.38 -14.00 1.03
C VAL A 10 -8.72 -13.51 -0.38
N ARG A 11 -8.08 -14.07 -1.42
CA ARG A 11 -8.40 -13.74 -2.82
C ARG A 11 -9.85 -14.08 -3.15
N GLU A 12 -10.35 -15.25 -2.76
CA GLU A 12 -11.74 -15.67 -2.93
C GLU A 12 -12.71 -14.76 -2.17
N ARG A 13 -12.42 -14.43 -0.91
CA ARG A 13 -13.26 -13.56 -0.07
C ARG A 13 -13.37 -12.15 -0.64
N LEU A 14 -12.27 -11.64 -1.20
CA LEU A 14 -12.25 -10.35 -1.88
C LEU A 14 -12.84 -10.45 -3.30
N GLY A 15 -13.05 -11.66 -3.83
CA GLY A 15 -13.59 -12.00 -5.15
C GLY A 15 -12.60 -11.85 -6.29
N LEU A 16 -11.28 -11.87 -6.04
CA LEU A 16 -10.26 -11.41 -6.98
C LEU A 16 -10.24 -12.28 -8.24
N PRO A 17 -10.25 -11.70 -9.45
CA PRO A 17 -10.23 -12.50 -10.66
C PRO A 17 -8.94 -13.33 -10.74
N PRO A 18 -9.01 -14.58 -11.19
CA PRO A 18 -7.84 -15.42 -11.36
C PRO A 18 -6.90 -14.80 -12.41
N GLY A 19 -5.59 -14.93 -12.19
CA GLY A 19 -4.56 -14.40 -13.10
C GLY A 19 -4.32 -12.89 -13.04
N LYS A 20 -5.22 -12.11 -12.43
CA LYS A 20 -5.01 -10.66 -12.28
C LYS A 20 -4.08 -10.32 -11.13
N ARG A 21 -3.21 -9.34 -11.38
CA ARG A 21 -2.34 -8.71 -10.38
C ARG A 21 -3.17 -7.80 -9.46
N ALA A 22 -3.00 -7.96 -8.15
CA ALA A 22 -3.67 -7.11 -7.17
C ALA A 22 -2.77 -5.93 -6.79
N VAL A 23 -3.24 -4.72 -7.06
CA VAL A 23 -2.58 -3.47 -6.66
C VAL A 23 -3.29 -2.94 -5.43
N LEU A 24 -2.61 -2.84 -4.29
CA LEU A 24 -3.14 -2.20 -3.11
C LEU A 24 -2.80 -0.72 -3.14
N TYR A 25 -3.81 0.15 -3.27
CA TYR A 25 -3.65 1.58 -3.11
C TYR A 25 -4.11 2.02 -1.72
N ALA A 26 -3.18 2.50 -0.92
CA ALA A 26 -3.39 2.90 0.47
C ALA A 26 -2.76 4.28 0.75
N PRO A 27 -3.38 5.38 0.29
CA PRO A 27 -2.90 6.73 0.57
C PRO A 27 -3.16 7.12 2.03
N THR A 28 -2.31 8.00 2.57
CA THR A 28 -2.59 8.66 3.85
C THR A 28 -3.67 9.74 3.67
N TRP A 29 -4.31 10.12 4.77
CA TRP A 29 -5.21 11.27 4.79
C TRP A 29 -4.41 12.57 4.97
N ARG A 30 -5.00 13.71 4.58
CA ARG A 30 -4.38 15.02 4.74
C ARG A 30 -5.16 15.86 5.75
N ASP A 31 -4.42 16.51 6.65
CA ASP A 31 -5.00 17.34 7.74
C ASP A 31 -5.78 18.55 7.19
N ASP A 32 -5.47 19.00 5.98
CA ASP A 32 -6.09 20.13 5.28
C ASP A 32 -7.28 19.75 4.37
N SER A 33 -7.54 18.45 4.18
CA SER A 33 -8.62 17.95 3.31
C SER A 33 -9.77 17.36 4.12
N TYR A 34 -10.67 18.22 4.63
CA TYR A 34 -11.77 17.81 5.51
C TYR A 34 -13.12 18.50 5.24
N TYR A 35 -14.21 17.84 5.63
CA TYR A 35 -15.55 18.46 5.73
C TYR A 35 -15.79 19.07 7.12
N GLY A 36 -15.16 18.50 8.15
CA GLY A 36 -15.12 19.03 9.52
C GLY A 36 -14.06 18.30 10.36
N PRO A 37 -13.83 18.70 11.63
CA PRO A 37 -12.88 18.03 12.50
C PRO A 37 -13.13 16.52 12.56
N GLY A 38 -12.12 15.72 12.21
CA GLY A 38 -12.20 14.25 12.21
C GLY A 38 -12.97 13.61 11.05
N LYS A 39 -13.43 14.39 10.04
CA LYS A 39 -14.11 13.89 8.84
C LYS A 39 -13.36 14.32 7.58
N TYR A 40 -12.43 13.48 7.13
CA TYR A 40 -11.56 13.79 6.00
C TYR A 40 -12.17 13.34 4.67
N ARG A 41 -11.83 14.07 3.60
CA ARG A 41 -12.26 13.76 2.25
C ARG A 41 -11.44 12.62 1.67
N LEU A 42 -12.05 11.84 0.78
CA LEU A 42 -11.29 10.92 -0.05
C LEU A 42 -10.70 11.72 -1.21
N ASP A 43 -9.38 11.84 -1.24
CA ASP A 43 -8.65 12.36 -2.38
C ASP A 43 -7.71 11.27 -2.91
N LEU A 44 -8.18 10.54 -3.92
CA LEU A 44 -7.39 9.46 -4.50
C LEU A 44 -6.28 9.98 -5.39
N ARG A 45 -6.43 11.17 -6.01
CA ARG A 45 -5.52 11.75 -7.02
C ARG A 45 -5.17 10.88 -8.23
N LEU A 46 -5.48 9.59 -8.18
CA LEU A 46 -5.32 8.59 -9.20
C LEU A 46 -6.56 8.64 -10.09
N ASP A 47 -6.33 8.80 -11.38
CA ASP A 47 -7.34 8.72 -12.42
C ASP A 47 -7.79 7.26 -12.56
N LEU A 48 -8.91 6.94 -11.90
CA LEU A 48 -9.43 5.59 -11.86
C LEU A 48 -9.96 5.12 -13.21
N GLU A 49 -10.49 6.02 -14.04
CA GLU A 49 -11.01 5.68 -15.37
C GLU A 49 -9.85 5.30 -16.28
N ARG A 50 -8.82 6.13 -16.34
CA ARG A 50 -7.62 5.80 -17.12
C ARG A 50 -6.89 4.58 -16.57
N ALA A 51 -6.81 4.41 -15.25
CA ALA A 51 -6.22 3.21 -14.67
C ALA A 51 -7.01 1.95 -15.06
N ALA A 52 -8.34 2.03 -15.13
CA ALA A 52 -9.16 0.93 -15.61
C ALA A 52 -8.92 0.63 -17.09
N ASP A 53 -8.82 1.67 -17.92
CA ASP A 53 -8.57 1.52 -19.37
C ASP A 53 -7.19 0.88 -19.64
N GLU A 54 -6.15 1.28 -18.91
CA GLU A 54 -4.77 0.87 -19.17
C GLU A 54 -4.36 -0.43 -18.43
N LEU A 55 -4.97 -0.72 -17.29
CA LEU A 55 -4.59 -1.83 -16.41
C LEU A 55 -5.69 -2.88 -16.25
N GLY A 56 -6.93 -2.56 -16.63
CA GLY A 56 -8.11 -3.34 -16.27
C GLY A 56 -8.14 -4.76 -16.81
N GLU A 57 -7.42 -5.09 -17.87
CA GLU A 57 -7.31 -6.47 -18.37
C GLU A 57 -6.52 -7.36 -17.39
N ASP A 58 -5.39 -6.85 -16.87
CA ASP A 58 -4.41 -7.64 -16.11
C ASP A 58 -4.40 -7.34 -14.61
N HIS A 59 -5.03 -6.26 -14.16
CA HIS A 59 -4.96 -5.79 -12.78
C HIS A 59 -6.33 -5.64 -12.13
N VAL A 60 -6.32 -5.63 -10.80
CA VAL A 60 -7.41 -5.19 -9.94
C VAL A 60 -6.87 -4.22 -8.90
N LEU A 61 -7.59 -3.12 -8.67
CA LEU A 61 -7.19 -2.07 -7.74
C LEU A 61 -7.96 -2.20 -6.42
N LEU A 62 -7.24 -2.52 -5.35
CA LEU A 62 -7.75 -2.58 -3.99
C LEU A 62 -7.52 -1.23 -3.31
N ILE A 63 -8.58 -0.50 -2.99
CA ILE A 63 -8.48 0.80 -2.34
C ILE A 63 -8.69 0.64 -0.83
N ARG A 64 -7.67 1.00 -0.06
CA ARG A 64 -7.69 1.02 1.40
C ARG A 64 -7.67 2.47 1.88
N ARG A 65 -8.84 3.02 2.18
CA ARG A 65 -8.97 4.35 2.77
C ARG A 65 -8.49 4.35 4.21
N HIS A 66 -8.00 5.51 4.66
CA HIS A 66 -7.73 5.71 6.08
C HIS A 66 -9.05 5.69 6.89
N PRO A 67 -9.11 5.14 8.11
CA PRO A 67 -10.34 5.08 8.92
C PRO A 67 -11.02 6.43 9.19
N ASN A 68 -10.26 7.54 9.13
CA ASN A 68 -10.79 8.90 9.31
C ASN A 68 -11.40 9.51 8.04
N VAL A 69 -11.29 8.84 6.88
CA VAL A 69 -11.91 9.27 5.62
C VAL A 69 -13.32 8.73 5.54
N VAL A 70 -14.30 9.63 5.38
CA VAL A 70 -15.73 9.28 5.45
C VAL A 70 -16.36 9.01 4.08
N ASP A 71 -15.74 9.49 3.00
CA ASP A 71 -16.24 9.33 1.63
C ASP A 71 -16.10 7.90 1.14
N THR A 72 -17.03 7.46 0.30
CA THR A 72 -17.03 6.15 -0.33
C THR A 72 -16.02 6.08 -1.47
N VAL A 73 -15.45 4.90 -1.70
CA VAL A 73 -14.65 4.66 -2.91
C VAL A 73 -15.56 4.66 -4.14
N PRO A 74 -15.21 5.38 -5.22
CA PRO A 74 -15.96 5.31 -6.47
C PRO A 74 -15.93 3.91 -7.07
N GLU A 75 -17.09 3.42 -7.53
CA GLU A 75 -17.14 2.24 -8.39
C GLU A 75 -16.74 2.65 -9.81
N VAL A 76 -15.74 1.97 -10.37
CA VAL A 76 -15.21 2.22 -11.72
C VAL A 76 -15.01 0.89 -12.44
N ALA A 77 -15.44 0.84 -13.70
CA ALA A 77 -15.29 -0.28 -14.62
C ALA A 77 -15.58 -1.65 -13.97
N ASP A 78 -16.84 -1.85 -13.56
CA ASP A 78 -17.44 -3.08 -13.00
C ASP A 78 -16.43 -4.15 -12.54
N GLY A 79 -15.86 -3.91 -11.36
CA GLY A 79 -14.98 -4.87 -10.67
C GLY A 79 -13.47 -4.63 -10.79
N PHE A 80 -13.03 -3.60 -11.54
CA PHE A 80 -11.64 -3.13 -11.51
C PHE A 80 -11.26 -2.54 -10.15
N VAL A 81 -12.09 -1.65 -9.61
CA VAL A 81 -11.87 -1.02 -8.28
C VAL A 81 -12.64 -1.78 -7.20
N ARG A 82 -12.00 -1.98 -6.06
CA ARG A 82 -12.59 -2.64 -4.89
C ARG A 82 -12.25 -1.90 -3.61
N ASP A 83 -13.29 -1.46 -2.89
CA ASP A 83 -13.12 -0.90 -1.55
C ASP A 83 -12.79 -2.01 -0.55
N VAL A 84 -11.55 -2.02 -0.06
CA VAL A 84 -11.09 -2.93 1.00
C VAL A 84 -10.91 -2.23 2.34
N SER A 85 -11.45 -1.02 2.51
CA SER A 85 -11.30 -0.19 3.72
C SER A 85 -11.90 -0.83 4.97
N ALA A 86 -12.93 -1.66 4.82
CA ALA A 86 -13.56 -2.39 5.92
C ALA A 86 -12.89 -3.75 6.24
N TYR A 87 -11.88 -4.17 5.46
CA TYR A 87 -11.20 -5.44 5.70
C TYR A 87 -10.43 -5.37 7.03
N PRO A 88 -10.55 -6.34 7.95
CA PRO A 88 -10.01 -6.17 9.29
C PRO A 88 -8.48 -6.26 9.37
N ASP A 89 -7.87 -7.14 8.56
CA ASP A 89 -6.45 -7.46 8.66
C ASP A 89 -5.68 -6.94 7.43
N ILE A 90 -4.80 -5.97 7.65
CA ILE A 90 -3.95 -5.39 6.59
C ILE A 90 -2.85 -6.36 6.14
N ALA A 91 -2.37 -7.26 7.01
CA ALA A 91 -1.35 -8.23 6.65
C ALA A 91 -1.89 -9.27 5.65
N GLU A 92 -3.17 -9.63 5.76
CA GLU A 92 -3.84 -10.46 4.76
C GLU A 92 -4.00 -9.73 3.42
N LEU A 93 -4.26 -8.41 3.42
CA LEU A 93 -4.25 -7.61 2.19
C LEU A 93 -2.86 -7.58 1.57
N PHE A 94 -1.81 -7.38 2.36
CA PHE A 94 -0.43 -7.43 1.88
C PHE A 94 -0.07 -8.79 1.27
N LEU A 95 -0.53 -9.87 1.90
CA LEU A 95 -0.30 -11.23 1.41
C LEU A 95 -0.82 -11.45 -0.01
N VAL A 96 -1.98 -10.86 -0.36
CA VAL A 96 -2.59 -11.03 -1.68
C VAL A 96 -2.24 -9.93 -2.69
N SER A 97 -1.59 -8.86 -2.25
CA SER A 97 -1.25 -7.72 -3.10
C SER A 97 0.13 -7.89 -3.73
N ASP A 98 0.19 -7.79 -5.05
CA ASP A 98 1.41 -7.93 -5.84
C ASP A 98 2.23 -6.64 -5.87
N VAL A 99 1.57 -5.48 -5.71
CA VAL A 99 2.19 -4.15 -5.63
C VAL A 99 1.49 -3.32 -4.56
N LEU A 100 2.24 -2.55 -3.78
CA LEU A 100 1.70 -1.48 -2.93
C LEU A 100 1.92 -0.12 -3.60
N VAL A 101 0.85 0.63 -3.80
CA VAL A 101 0.88 2.06 -4.06
C VAL A 101 0.51 2.78 -2.76
N THR A 102 1.39 3.64 -2.27
CA THR A 102 1.15 4.44 -1.07
C THR A 102 1.83 5.80 -1.21
N ASP A 103 1.86 6.62 -0.17
CA ASP A 103 2.54 7.92 -0.17
C ASP A 103 3.56 7.99 0.97
N TYR A 104 3.19 8.53 2.13
CA TYR A 104 4.05 8.71 3.29
C TYR A 104 3.65 7.77 4.43
N SER A 105 2.89 6.73 4.10
CA SER A 105 2.32 5.80 5.06
C SER A 105 3.37 4.90 5.70
N SER A 106 3.26 4.64 7.00
CA SER A 106 4.08 3.65 7.68
C SER A 106 3.88 2.22 7.16
N LEU A 107 2.82 1.97 6.38
CA LEU A 107 2.58 0.68 5.73
C LEU A 107 3.76 0.22 4.87
N MET A 108 4.61 1.15 4.38
CA MET A 108 5.83 0.81 3.65
C MET A 108 6.79 -0.08 4.45
N PHE A 109 6.87 0.11 5.77
CA PHE A 109 7.75 -0.68 6.65
C PHE A 109 7.24 -2.11 6.81
N ASP A 110 5.93 -2.27 6.99
CA ASP A 110 5.31 -3.59 7.13
C ASP A 110 5.32 -4.34 5.78
N TYR A 111 5.00 -3.65 4.69
CA TYR A 111 4.94 -4.24 3.35
C TYR A 111 6.33 -4.63 2.82
N ALA A 112 7.40 -3.97 3.28
CA ALA A 112 8.77 -4.32 2.89
C ALA A 112 9.09 -5.80 3.14
N ASN A 113 8.51 -6.41 4.18
CA ASN A 113 8.65 -7.84 4.50
C ASN A 113 8.11 -8.78 3.41
N THR A 114 7.27 -8.30 2.50
CA THR A 114 6.73 -9.12 1.40
C THR A 114 7.75 -9.38 0.29
N GLY A 115 8.78 -8.51 0.17
CA GLY A 115 9.72 -8.51 -0.95
C GLY A 115 9.12 -8.04 -2.28
N ARG A 116 7.93 -7.42 -2.27
CA ARG A 116 7.18 -7.00 -3.46
C ARG A 116 7.32 -5.50 -3.72
N PRO A 117 7.24 -5.05 -4.98
CA PRO A 117 7.48 -3.65 -5.33
C PRO A 117 6.50 -2.69 -4.63
N MET A 118 7.03 -1.50 -4.35
CA MET A 118 6.29 -0.36 -3.81
C MET A 118 6.42 0.83 -4.75
N LEU A 119 5.33 1.55 -4.96
CA LEU A 119 5.27 2.82 -5.68
C LEU A 119 4.79 3.92 -4.73
N PHE A 120 5.44 5.07 -4.77
CA PHE A 120 5.11 6.18 -3.87
C PHE A 120 4.48 7.33 -4.65
N PHE A 121 3.16 7.50 -4.54
CA PHE A 121 2.42 8.56 -5.18
C PHE A 121 2.49 9.86 -4.34
N THR A 122 3.54 10.62 -4.57
CA THR A 122 3.93 11.80 -3.79
C THR A 122 3.61 13.10 -4.55
N TYR A 123 2.35 13.27 -4.95
CA TYR A 123 1.87 14.43 -5.72
C TYR A 123 2.02 15.77 -4.97
N ASP A 124 2.27 15.73 -3.67
CA ASP A 124 2.31 16.87 -2.75
C ASP A 124 3.57 16.86 -1.85
N LEU A 125 4.67 16.26 -2.31
CA LEU A 125 5.88 16.03 -1.52
C LEU A 125 6.42 17.27 -0.81
N GLU A 126 6.48 18.40 -1.53
CA GLU A 126 6.99 19.66 -1.00
C GLU A 126 6.10 20.15 0.16
N HIS A 127 4.79 20.18 -0.06
CA HIS A 127 3.78 20.56 0.94
C HIS A 127 3.83 19.65 2.17
N TYR A 128 3.90 18.34 1.96
CA TYR A 128 3.91 17.36 3.06
C TYR A 128 5.16 17.48 3.94
N ARG A 129 6.33 17.64 3.31
CA ARG A 129 7.62 17.77 3.99
C ARG A 129 7.71 19.06 4.78
N ASP A 130 7.35 20.18 4.17
CA ASP A 130 7.70 21.51 4.68
C ASP A 130 6.59 22.10 5.57
N GLU A 131 5.33 21.68 5.39
CA GLU A 131 4.18 22.34 6.03
C GLU A 131 3.32 21.42 6.91
N LEU A 132 3.23 20.11 6.61
CA LEU A 132 2.32 19.20 7.31
C LEU A 132 2.97 18.43 8.47
N ARG A 133 3.92 17.52 8.17
CA ARG A 133 4.38 16.53 9.17
C ARG A 133 5.88 16.33 9.22
N GLY A 134 6.63 16.71 8.18
CA GLY A 134 8.05 16.41 8.07
C GLY A 134 8.34 14.90 7.99
N PHE A 135 9.62 14.52 7.92
CA PHE A 135 10.04 13.11 7.87
C PHE A 135 11.07 12.78 8.96
N TYR A 136 10.94 11.59 9.56
CA TYR A 136 11.92 11.05 10.52
C TYR A 136 13.23 10.57 9.88
N PHE A 137 13.26 10.42 8.56
CA PHE A 137 14.42 10.03 7.76
C PHE A 137 14.33 10.71 6.39
N ASP A 138 15.40 10.66 5.59
CA ASP A 138 15.38 11.26 4.25
C ASP A 138 14.61 10.35 3.29
N PHE A 139 13.28 10.46 3.34
CA PHE A 139 12.36 9.66 2.53
C PHE A 139 12.71 9.73 1.05
N THR A 140 13.11 10.91 0.56
CA THR A 140 13.42 11.11 -0.85
C THR A 140 14.63 10.30 -1.34
N ARG A 141 15.55 9.99 -0.43
CA ARG A 141 16.76 9.22 -0.72
C ARG A 141 16.65 7.75 -0.35
N GLU A 142 15.82 7.43 0.64
CA GLU A 142 15.75 6.09 1.24
C GLU A 142 14.54 5.27 0.77
N ALA A 143 13.58 5.86 0.04
CA ALA A 143 12.40 5.14 -0.43
C ALA A 143 12.76 3.86 -1.22
N PRO A 144 12.10 2.72 -0.92
CA PRO A 144 12.35 1.43 -1.58
C PRO A 144 11.72 1.33 -2.98
N GLY A 145 11.29 2.45 -3.57
CA GLY A 145 10.51 2.53 -4.79
C GLY A 145 10.51 3.95 -5.35
N PRO A 146 10.00 4.15 -6.57
CA PRO A 146 9.98 5.46 -7.21
C PRO A 146 8.98 6.39 -6.53
N LEU A 147 9.35 7.68 -6.50
CA LEU A 147 8.48 8.78 -6.11
C LEU A 147 7.83 9.34 -7.38
N LEU A 148 6.51 9.30 -7.44
CA LEU A 148 5.73 9.59 -8.62
C LEU A 148 4.84 10.79 -8.29
N GLY A 149 4.91 11.84 -9.09
CA GLY A 149 4.19 13.10 -8.89
C GLY A 149 2.82 13.15 -9.55
N SER A 150 2.51 12.22 -10.45
CA SER A 150 1.24 12.22 -11.19
C SER A 150 0.59 10.84 -11.28
N SER A 151 -0.73 10.84 -11.54
CA SER A 151 -1.49 9.61 -11.81
C SER A 151 -0.91 8.83 -12.99
N ASP A 152 -0.47 9.54 -14.04
CA ASP A 152 0.10 8.96 -15.25
C ASP A 152 1.37 8.18 -14.95
N GLU A 153 2.27 8.77 -14.16
CA GLU A 153 3.50 8.12 -13.72
C GLU A 153 3.22 6.87 -12.89
N VAL A 154 2.17 6.87 -12.05
CA VAL A 154 1.72 5.68 -11.31
C VAL A 154 1.23 4.59 -12.26
N ILE A 155 0.38 4.94 -13.22
CA ILE A 155 -0.18 3.98 -14.20
C ILE A 155 0.95 3.39 -15.06
N ASP A 156 1.86 4.22 -15.56
CA ASP A 156 2.99 3.78 -16.37
C ASP A 156 3.93 2.86 -15.57
N ALA A 157 4.24 3.20 -14.32
CA ALA A 157 5.05 2.36 -13.44
C ALA A 157 4.39 1.00 -13.15
N LEU A 158 3.05 0.96 -13.00
CA LEU A 158 2.30 -0.29 -12.83
C LEU A 158 2.36 -1.17 -14.09
N ARG A 159 2.26 -0.57 -15.29
CA ARG A 159 2.39 -1.29 -16.57
C ARG A 159 3.77 -1.94 -16.71
N SER A 160 4.82 -1.23 -16.30
CA SER A 160 6.21 -1.69 -16.39
C SER A 160 6.78 -2.16 -15.04
N ILE A 161 5.96 -2.74 -14.16
CA ILE A 161 6.36 -3.02 -12.77
C ILE A 161 7.63 -3.89 -12.65
N GLY A 162 7.85 -4.82 -13.58
CA GLY A 162 9.06 -5.64 -13.58
C GLY A 162 10.35 -4.84 -13.85
N GLU A 163 10.26 -3.70 -14.54
CA GLU A 163 11.38 -2.76 -14.67
C GLU A 163 11.62 -1.98 -13.38
N VAL A 164 10.55 -1.58 -12.70
CA VAL A 164 10.62 -0.92 -11.39
C VAL A 164 11.28 -1.84 -10.37
N GLU A 165 10.84 -3.11 -10.28
CA GLU A 165 11.45 -4.12 -9.40
C GLU A 165 12.95 -4.24 -9.62
N ARG A 166 13.39 -4.33 -10.89
CA ARG A 166 14.82 -4.42 -11.23
C ARG A 166 15.57 -3.13 -10.89
N GLY A 167 14.99 -1.97 -11.19
CA GLY A 167 15.60 -0.67 -10.92
C GLY A 167 15.74 -0.36 -9.43
N TYR A 168 14.81 -0.84 -8.60
CA TYR A 168 14.74 -0.55 -7.17
C TYR A 168 15.15 -1.71 -6.27
N ALA A 169 15.65 -2.84 -6.80
CA ALA A 169 16.10 -3.98 -5.99
C ALA A 169 17.12 -3.58 -4.91
N ALA A 170 18.15 -2.82 -5.26
CA ALA A 170 19.17 -2.40 -4.29
C ALA A 170 18.65 -1.38 -3.24
N PRO A 171 17.91 -0.31 -3.60
CA PRO A 171 17.18 0.51 -2.63
C PRO A 171 16.27 -0.30 -1.70
N TYR A 172 15.48 -1.22 -2.25
CA TYR A 172 14.57 -2.07 -1.50
C TYR A 172 15.31 -2.93 -0.48
N GLU A 173 16.38 -3.62 -0.88
CA GLU A 173 17.21 -4.43 0.03
C GLU A 173 17.81 -3.60 1.17
N ARG A 174 18.27 -2.37 0.89
CA ARG A 174 18.79 -1.47 1.92
C ARG A 174 17.69 -1.07 2.91
N PHE A 175 16.51 -0.75 2.40
CA PHE A 175 15.36 -0.39 3.22
C PHE A 175 14.93 -1.56 4.11
N ALA A 176 14.76 -2.76 3.53
CA ALA A 176 14.40 -3.96 4.27
C ALA A 176 15.46 -4.32 5.34
N ARG A 177 16.75 -4.23 5.00
CA ARG A 177 17.81 -4.45 6.00
C ARG A 177 17.77 -3.43 7.14
N ARG A 178 17.45 -2.17 6.84
CA ARG A 178 17.42 -1.12 7.87
C ARG A 178 16.20 -1.24 8.79
N PHE A 179 15.05 -1.58 8.23
CA PHE A 179 13.78 -1.45 8.95
C PHE A 179 13.11 -2.77 9.31
N CYS A 180 13.47 -3.88 8.66
CA CYS A 180 12.82 -5.19 8.83
C CYS A 180 13.77 -6.26 9.42
N GLU A 181 14.99 -5.92 9.83
CA GLU A 181 15.99 -6.89 10.30
C GLU A 181 15.50 -7.73 11.49
N LEU A 182 14.61 -7.19 12.32
CA LEU A 182 14.10 -7.85 13.52
C LEU A 182 12.84 -8.69 13.29
N ASP A 183 12.28 -8.68 12.07
CA ASP A 183 11.04 -9.36 11.72
C ASP A 183 11.27 -10.85 11.39
N ASP A 184 11.43 -11.66 12.42
CA ASP A 184 11.65 -13.12 12.29
C ASP A 184 10.37 -13.96 12.40
N GLY A 185 9.20 -13.32 12.40
CA GLY A 185 7.89 -13.97 12.55
C GLY A 185 7.57 -14.50 13.94
N LYS A 186 8.40 -14.23 14.96
CA LYS A 186 8.24 -14.78 16.32
C LYS A 186 7.93 -13.75 17.39
N ALA A 187 7.60 -12.51 17.00
CA ALA A 187 7.29 -11.43 17.93
C ALA A 187 6.18 -11.81 18.92
N ALA A 188 5.04 -12.34 18.44
CA ALA A 188 3.94 -12.77 19.29
C ALA A 188 4.35 -13.89 20.26
N SER A 189 5.10 -14.90 19.79
CA SER A 189 5.61 -15.98 20.64
C SER A 189 6.50 -15.45 21.76
N ARG A 190 7.41 -14.51 21.45
CA ARG A 190 8.28 -13.87 22.45
C ARG A 190 7.47 -13.13 23.53
N VAL A 191 6.40 -12.44 23.14
CA VAL A 191 5.53 -11.73 24.08
C VAL A 191 4.78 -12.71 25.00
N VAL A 192 4.18 -13.75 24.43
CA VAL A 192 3.48 -14.80 25.20
C VAL A 192 4.43 -15.48 26.18
N ASP A 193 5.61 -15.89 25.72
CA ASP A 193 6.64 -16.51 26.56
C ASP A 193 7.04 -15.59 27.73
N ARG A 194 7.14 -14.28 27.48
CA ARG A 194 7.50 -13.30 28.52
C ARG A 194 6.41 -13.14 29.56
N ILE A 195 5.15 -13.07 29.15
CA ILE A 195 3.99 -12.97 30.05
C ILE A 195 3.92 -14.22 30.92
N LEU A 196 3.99 -15.40 30.32
CA LEU A 196 3.89 -16.69 31.03
C LEU A 196 5.05 -16.96 32.00
N ARG A 197 6.24 -16.38 31.76
CA ARG A 197 7.40 -16.51 32.67
C ARG A 197 7.43 -15.47 33.81
N SER A 198 6.61 -14.43 33.71
CA SER A 198 6.60 -13.32 34.69
C SER A 198 5.37 -13.33 35.61
N GLY A 199 4.42 -14.23 35.37
CA GLY A 199 3.31 -14.55 36.27
C GLY A 199 3.58 -15.86 37.01
#